data_AF-A0A9X6NUF4-F1
#
_entry.id   AF-A0A9X6NUF4-F1
#
_cell.length_a   1.000
_cell.length_b   1.000
_cell.length_c   1.000
_cell.angle_alpha   90.00
_cell.angle_beta   90.00
_cell.angle_gamma   90.00
#
_symmetry.space_group_name_H-M   'P 1'
#
loop_
_entity.id
_entity.type
_entity.pdbx_description
1 polymer ?
#
loop_
_entity_poly.entity_id
_entity_poly.type
_entity_poly.pdbx_seq_one_letter_code
_entity_poly.pdbx_strand_id
1 'polypeptide(L)'
;MTVETGPIFITMEGIGVDITQSMARIVVNGKDIPFTSVRTSIWNQGPVNDLIVSTNRRVEEFYQFMWSQVPVTLTMYFLQGADLMRFARIVGIDQSVTGEYIYHFFWG
;
A
#
# COMPACT_ATOMS: atom_id res chain seq x y z
N MET A 1 -7.48 40.64 -22.41
CA MET A 1 -8.05 39.29 -22.44
C MET A 1 -7.25 38.44 -21.48
N THR A 2 -7.77 38.30 -20.27
CA THR A 2 -7.22 37.47 -19.20
C THR A 2 -7.55 36.02 -19.50
N VAL A 3 -6.51 35.20 -19.68
CA VAL A 3 -6.67 33.74 -19.73
C VAL A 3 -6.81 33.30 -18.28
N GLU A 4 -8.02 32.93 -17.88
CA GLU A 4 -8.24 32.22 -16.63
C GLU A 4 -7.65 30.82 -16.79
N THR A 5 -6.41 30.65 -16.36
CA THR A 5 -5.91 29.33 -16.02
C THR A 5 -6.69 28.88 -14.79
N GLY A 6 -7.70 28.03 -15.00
CA GLY A 6 -8.35 27.29 -13.93
C GLY A 6 -7.30 26.58 -13.06
N PRO A 7 -7.63 26.27 -11.80
CA PRO A 7 -6.68 25.67 -10.88
C PRO A 7 -6.14 24.38 -11.48
N ILE A 8 -4.84 24.36 -11.74
CA ILE A 8 -4.11 23.12 -11.98
C ILE A 8 -4.25 22.35 -10.66
N PHE A 9 -5.08 21.31 -10.66
CA PHE A 9 -5.06 20.32 -9.60
C PHE A 9 -3.73 19.58 -9.72
N ILE A 10 -2.67 20.18 -9.18
CA ILE A 10 -1.52 19.43 -8.72
C ILE A 10 -2.10 18.58 -7.60
N THR A 11 -2.49 17.34 -7.89
CA THR A 11 -2.42 16.30 -6.87
C THR A 11 -0.98 16.36 -6.40
N MET A 12 -0.74 16.98 -5.24
CA MET A 12 0.46 16.71 -4.48
C MET A 12 0.38 15.21 -4.24
N GLU A 13 1.01 14.42 -5.11
CA GLU A 13 1.30 13.02 -4.82
C GLU A 13 2.10 13.06 -3.53
N GLY A 14 1.39 12.87 -2.41
CA GLY A 14 1.97 12.87 -1.09
C GLY A 14 3.13 11.92 -1.13
N ILE A 15 4.32 12.41 -0.79
CA ILE A 15 5.59 11.70 -0.92
C ILE A 15 5.42 10.31 -0.31
N GLY A 16 5.28 9.29 -1.17
CA GLY A 16 5.25 7.91 -0.73
C GLY A 16 6.61 7.60 -0.13
N VAL A 17 6.66 7.35 1.17
CA VAL A 17 7.89 6.97 1.86
C VAL A 17 8.20 5.54 1.48
N ASP A 18 9.31 5.35 0.78
CA ASP A 18 9.84 4.01 0.49
C ASP A 18 10.43 3.41 1.76
N ILE A 19 9.79 2.34 2.25
CA ILE A 19 10.21 1.61 3.44
C ILE A 19 10.72 0.21 3.09
N THR A 20 10.96 -0.09 1.81
CA THR A 20 11.33 -1.43 1.32
C THR A 20 12.53 -2.00 2.08
N GLN A 21 13.57 -1.19 2.32
CA GLN A 21 14.79 -1.61 3.01
C GLN A 21 14.62 -1.79 4.52
N SER A 22 13.51 -1.34 5.10
CA SER A 22 13.18 -1.53 6.51
C SER A 22 12.30 -2.76 6.74
N MET A 23 11.70 -3.31 5.69
CA MET A 23 10.75 -4.40 5.74
C MET A 23 11.43 -5.75 5.66
N ALA A 24 11.08 -6.64 6.58
CA ALA A 24 11.51 -8.04 6.56
C ALA A 24 10.47 -8.94 5.90
N ARG A 25 9.18 -8.72 6.22
CA ARG A 25 8.08 -9.60 5.84
C ARG A 25 6.75 -8.87 5.91
N ILE A 26 5.83 -9.20 4.99
CA ILE A 26 4.44 -8.76 5.05
C ILE A 26 3.54 -9.99 5.06
N VAL A 27 2.61 -10.02 6.00
CA VAL A 27 1.64 -11.11 6.16
C VAL A 27 0.23 -10.55 6.10
N VAL A 28 -0.61 -11.15 5.26
CA VAL A 28 -2.03 -10.80 5.12
C VAL A 28 -2.87 -12.02 5.41
N ASN A 29 -3.78 -11.94 6.39
CA ASN A 29 -4.58 -13.06 6.88
C ASN A 29 -3.74 -14.32 7.19
N GLY A 30 -2.55 -14.13 7.79
CA GLY A 30 -1.63 -15.23 8.10
C GLY A 30 -0.80 -15.75 6.92
N LYS A 31 -1.01 -15.22 5.71
CA LYS A 31 -0.28 -15.62 4.49
C LYS A 31 0.80 -14.61 4.14
N ASP A 32 2.00 -15.12 3.89
CA ASP A 32 3.10 -14.32 3.37
C ASP A 32 2.86 -13.79 1.97
N ILE A 33 3.16 -12.50 1.79
CA ILE A 33 3.30 -11.91 0.47
C ILE A 33 4.75 -11.47 0.26
N PRO A 34 5.45 -11.99 -0.76
CA PRO A 34 6.73 -11.41 -1.16
C PRO A 34 6.46 -10.02 -1.72
N PHE A 35 7.44 -9.13 -1.63
CA PHE A 35 7.36 -7.77 -2.16
C PHE A 35 8.66 -7.40 -2.87
N THR A 36 8.54 -6.54 -3.87
CA THR A 36 9.67 -5.88 -4.55
C THR A 36 9.82 -4.43 -4.09
N SER A 37 8.71 -3.78 -3.70
CA SER A 37 8.70 -2.46 -3.09
C SER A 37 7.57 -2.36 -2.07
N VAL A 38 7.82 -1.59 -1.02
CA VAL A 38 6.83 -1.25 0.00
C VAL A 38 6.89 0.25 0.24
N ARG A 39 5.75 0.90 0.05
CA ARG A 39 5.59 2.34 0.23
C ARG A 39 4.41 2.64 1.11
N THR A 40 4.41 3.82 1.67
CA THR A 40 3.35 4.27 2.57
C THR A 40 3.27 5.79 2.56
N SER A 41 2.16 6.40 2.97
CA SER A 41 2.11 7.85 3.16
C SER A 41 3.10 8.34 4.21
N ILE A 42 3.30 9.66 4.23
CA ILE A 42 4.32 10.37 5.02
C ILE A 42 4.29 9.96 6.51
N TRP A 43 5.19 9.05 6.89
CA TRP A 43 5.31 8.47 8.22
C TRP A 43 5.63 9.49 9.33
N ASN A 44 6.28 10.61 8.98
CA ASN A 44 6.73 11.60 9.94
C ASN A 44 5.67 12.68 10.30
N GLN A 45 4.43 12.57 9.80
CA GLN A 45 3.36 13.55 10.05
C GLN A 45 2.07 13.00 10.67
N GLY A 46 2.00 11.71 11.04
CA GLY A 46 0.83 11.16 11.73
C GLY A 46 0.72 9.64 11.66
N PRO A 47 -0.40 9.05 12.14
CA PRO A 47 -0.69 7.64 11.91
C PRO A 47 -0.89 7.45 10.42
N VAL A 48 0.07 6.76 9.80
CA VAL A 48 -0.08 6.23 8.46
C VAL A 48 -1.34 5.37 8.41
N ASN A 49 -2.15 5.56 7.37
CA ASN A 49 -3.39 4.82 7.14
C ASN A 49 -3.37 3.98 5.87
N ASP A 50 -2.21 3.85 5.21
CA ASP A 50 -2.09 3.12 3.95
C ASP A 50 -0.75 2.39 3.80
N LEU A 51 -0.78 1.33 3.01
CA LEU A 51 0.40 0.58 2.58
C LEU A 51 0.24 0.23 1.09
N ILE A 52 1.23 0.55 0.29
CA ILE A 52 1.30 0.18 -1.12
C ILE A 52 2.40 -0.87 -1.27
N VAL A 53 2.04 -2.05 -1.75
CA VAL A 53 2.95 -3.20 -1.87
C VAL A 53 3.03 -3.62 -3.32
N SER A 54 4.20 -3.50 -3.92
CA SER A 54 4.49 -4.07 -5.24
C SER A 54 5.05 -5.47 -5.10
N THR A 55 4.64 -6.38 -5.98
CA THR A 55 5.12 -7.76 -5.99
C THR A 55 5.03 -8.41 -7.36
N ASN A 56 5.91 -9.38 -7.61
CA ASN A 56 5.85 -10.23 -8.80
C ASN A 56 4.84 -11.38 -8.67
N ARG A 57 4.14 -11.51 -7.54
CA ARG A 57 3.19 -12.59 -7.29
C ARG A 57 1.75 -12.10 -7.22
N ARG A 58 0.91 -12.68 -8.08
CA ARG A 58 -0.53 -12.51 -7.99
C ARG A 58 -1.08 -13.30 -6.80
N VAL A 59 -1.91 -12.65 -5.99
CA VAL A 59 -2.69 -13.28 -4.91
C VAL A 59 -4.17 -13.17 -5.26
N GLU A 60 -4.74 -14.26 -5.80
CA GLU A 60 -6.13 -14.27 -6.29
C GLU A 60 -7.16 -13.88 -5.21
N GLU A 61 -6.95 -14.32 -3.97
CA GLU A 61 -7.83 -14.02 -2.84
C GLU A 61 -7.97 -12.51 -2.58
N PHE A 62 -6.94 -11.70 -2.90
CA PHE A 62 -6.97 -10.25 -2.67
C PHE A 62 -8.01 -9.55 -3.54
N TYR A 63 -8.30 -10.06 -4.74
CA TYR A 63 -9.35 -9.51 -5.58
C TYR A 63 -10.73 -9.70 -4.92
N GLN A 64 -10.97 -10.85 -4.28
CA GLN A 64 -12.22 -11.09 -3.54
C GLN A 64 -12.33 -10.20 -2.30
N PHE A 65 -11.24 -10.02 -1.56
CA PHE A 65 -11.21 -9.09 -0.42
C PHE A 65 -11.41 -7.64 -0.86
N MET A 66 -10.86 -7.23 -2.01
CA MET A 66 -11.10 -5.92 -2.59
C MET A 66 -12.58 -5.73 -2.95
N TRP A 67 -13.20 -6.67 -3.67
CA TRP A 67 -14.61 -6.53 -4.06
C TRP A 67 -15.58 -6.59 -2.88
N SER A 68 -15.34 -7.48 -1.92
CA SER A 68 -16.18 -7.61 -0.72
C SER A 68 -15.94 -6.51 0.31
N GLN A 69 -14.84 -5.76 0.19
CA GLN A 69 -14.37 -4.78 1.16
C GLN A 69 -14.18 -5.35 2.57
N VAL A 70 -14.17 -6.68 2.77
CA VAL A 70 -13.99 -7.27 4.10
C VAL A 70 -12.59 -6.95 4.64
N PRO A 71 -12.47 -6.50 5.91
CA PRO A 71 -11.16 -6.25 6.49
C PRO A 71 -10.30 -7.52 6.56
N VAL A 72 -9.02 -7.36 6.24
CA VAL A 72 -7.98 -8.37 6.39
C VAL A 72 -7.05 -8.00 7.54
N THR A 73 -6.45 -9.00 8.20
CA THR A 73 -5.36 -8.77 9.14
C THR A 73 -4.07 -8.54 8.35
N LEU A 74 -3.51 -7.34 8.44
CA LEU A 74 -2.22 -6.98 7.86
C LEU A 74 -1.19 -6.90 8.99
N THR A 75 -0.12 -7.69 8.87
CA THR A 75 1.03 -7.66 9.78
C THR A 75 2.30 -7.33 9.00
N MET A 76 2.96 -6.25 9.41
CA MET A 76 4.24 -5.79 8.89
C MET A 76 5.34 -6.15 9.89
N TYR A 77 6.37 -6.86 9.45
CA TYR A 77 7.56 -7.14 10.24
C TYR A 77 8.73 -6.33 9.71
N PHE A 78 9.36 -5.55 10.59
CA PHE A 78 10.51 -4.72 10.27
C PHE A 78 11.81 -5.44 10.62
N LEU A 79 12.89 -5.17 9.86
CA LEU A 79 14.21 -5.77 10.11
C LEU A 79 14.78 -5.43 11.49
N GLN A 80 14.36 -4.31 12.07
CA GLN A 80 14.77 -3.88 13.42
C GLN A 80 14.01 -4.60 14.54
N GLY A 81 13.14 -5.57 14.21
CA GLY A 81 12.40 -6.38 15.18
C GLY A 81 11.07 -5.78 15.65
N ALA A 82 10.71 -4.57 15.21
CA ALA A 82 9.38 -4.02 15.41
C ALA A 82 8.36 -4.73 14.51
N ASP A 83 7.11 -4.82 14.98
CA ASP A 83 5.98 -5.29 14.21
C ASP A 83 4.79 -4.33 14.30
N LEU A 84 3.97 -4.33 13.25
CA LEU A 84 2.76 -3.53 13.18
C LEU A 84 1.61 -4.40 12.64
N MET A 85 0.59 -4.59 13.47
CA MET A 85 -0.64 -5.28 13.08
C MET A 85 -1.82 -4.30 12.97
N ARG A 86 -2.59 -4.39 11.89
CA ARG A 86 -3.79 -3.59 11.62
C ARG A 86 -4.87 -4.44 10.96
N PHE A 87 -6.12 -4.04 11.15
CA PHE A 87 -7.20 -4.43 10.24
C PHE A 87 -7.23 -3.43 9.09
N ALA A 88 -6.98 -3.91 7.88
CA ALA A 88 -6.93 -3.10 6.68
C ALA A 88 -7.93 -3.60 5.64
N ARG A 89 -8.34 -2.74 4.72
CA ARG A 89 -9.06 -3.13 3.50
C ARG A 89 -8.10 -3.06 2.33
N ILE A 90 -8.30 -3.93 1.34
CA ILE A 90 -7.66 -3.80 0.04
C ILE A 90 -8.54 -2.87 -0.79
N VAL A 91 -8.05 -1.67 -1.06
CA VAL A 91 -8.83 -0.60 -1.70
C VAL A 91 -8.51 -0.45 -3.18
N GLY A 92 -7.43 -1.09 -3.64
CA GLY A 92 -7.02 -1.07 -5.04
C GLY A 92 -6.03 -2.18 -5.35
N ILE A 93 -6.10 -2.68 -6.59
CA ILE A 93 -5.15 -3.63 -7.15
C ILE A 93 -4.85 -3.18 -8.57
N ASP A 94 -3.61 -2.80 -8.81
CA ASP A 94 -3.11 -2.39 -10.12
C ASP A 94 -2.07 -3.38 -10.65
N GLN A 95 -1.77 -3.29 -11.94
CA GLN A 95 -0.66 -3.99 -12.56
C GLN A 95 0.24 -2.99 -13.27
N SER A 96 1.53 -3.03 -12.98
CA SER A 96 2.52 -2.18 -13.65
C SER A 96 2.73 -2.63 -15.10
N VAL A 97 3.31 -1.74 -15.91
CA VAL A 97 3.71 -2.06 -17.29
C VAL A 97 4.74 -3.20 -17.39
N THR A 98 5.48 -3.46 -16.31
CA THR A 98 6.45 -4.56 -16.21
C THR A 98 5.82 -5.87 -15.71
N GLY A 99 4.53 -5.86 -15.39
CA GLY A 99 3.77 -7.03 -14.94
C GLY A 99 3.72 -7.23 -13.42
N GLU A 100 4.29 -6.32 -12.62
CA GLU A 100 4.18 -6.36 -11.16
C GLU A 100 2.76 -6.04 -10.70
N TYR A 101 2.30 -6.72 -9.68
CA TYR A 101 1.02 -6.45 -9.01
C TYR A 101 1.25 -5.45 -7.89
N ILE A 102 0.41 -4.42 -7.84
CA ILE A 102 0.48 -3.36 -6.85
C ILE A 102 -0.79 -3.43 -5.99
N TYR A 103 -0.62 -3.68 -4.70
CA TYR A 103 -1.71 -3.81 -3.74
C TYR A 103 -1.78 -2.57 -2.85
N HIS A 104 -2.96 -1.96 -2.78
CA HIS A 104 -3.23 -0.79 -1.95
C HIS A 104 -4.05 -1.22 -0.74
N PHE A 105 -3.43 -1.17 0.43
CA PHE A 105 -4.08 -1.41 1.72
C PHE A 105 -4.40 -0.06 2.38
N PHE A 106 -5.55 0.01 3.04
CA PHE A 106 -5.96 1.17 3.82
C PHE A 106 -6.55 0.74 5.17
N TRP A 107 -6.21 1.44 6.25
CA TRP A 107 -6.83 1.28 7.57
C TRP A 107 -7.18 2.65 8.15
N GLY A 108 -8.47 2.88 8.39
CA GLY A 108 -9.05 4.14 8.83
C GLY A 108 -10.57 4.09 8.78
#